data_AF-A0A1L8ZAG9-F1
#
_entry.id   AF-A0A1L8ZAG9-F1
#
_cell.length_a   1.000
_cell.length_b   1.000
_cell.length_c   1.000
_cell.angle_alpha   90.00
_cell.angle_beta   90.00
_cell.angle_gamma   90.00
#
_symmetry.space_group_name_H-M   'P 1'
#
loop_
_entity.id
_entity.type
_entity.pdbx_description
1 polymer ?
#
loop_
_entity_poly.entity_id
_entity_poly.type
_entity_poly.pdbx_seq_one_letter_code
_entity_poly.pdbx_strand_id
1 'polypeptide(L)'
;MIKMPSSFTIIFSLIIFVTILTYVIPAGKFDKEFKQMGDGSKREIIVAGTYQYVDRGPRGFLHPFMTILTAMSKGMEHAAEVIVFVLIVGGAYGIIMKTGAIDAGIYWLIKKLGHKGKLLIPLLMFIFSIGGTVTGM
;
A
#
# COMPACT_ATOMS: atom_id res chain seq x y z
N MET A 1 12.32 1.54 29.85
CA MET A 1 11.92 2.05 28.51
C MET A 1 11.76 0.88 27.58
N ILE A 2 10.53 0.57 27.15
CA ILE A 2 10.29 -0.47 26.15
C ILE A 2 10.74 0.10 24.80
N LYS A 3 11.73 -0.54 24.15
CA LYS A 3 12.20 -0.15 22.83
C LYS A 3 11.12 -0.54 21.82
N MET A 4 10.69 0.40 20.98
CA MET A 4 9.70 0.09 19.95
C MET A 4 10.25 -1.03 19.05
N PRO A 5 9.49 -2.12 18.85
CA PRO A 5 9.91 -3.20 17.98
C PRO A 5 10.05 -2.70 16.53
N SER A 6 10.94 -3.34 15.78
CA SER A 6 11.12 -3.00 14.35
C SER A 6 9.85 -3.29 13.55
N SER A 7 9.67 -2.61 12.41
CA SER A 7 8.54 -2.87 11.50
C SER A 7 8.48 -4.35 11.10
N PHE A 8 9.62 -5.00 10.88
CA PHE A 8 9.69 -6.43 10.59
C PHE A 8 9.13 -7.29 11.73
N THR A 9 9.47 -6.96 12.98
CA THR A 9 8.95 -7.66 14.17
C THR A 9 7.44 -7.51 14.29
N ILE A 10 6.92 -6.30 14.04
CA ILE A 10 5.48 -6.02 14.11
C ILE A 10 4.74 -6.82 13.03
N ILE A 11 5.21 -6.77 11.78
CA ILE A 11 4.59 -7.49 10.66
C ILE A 11 4.65 -9.00 10.90
N PHE A 12 5.79 -9.53 11.34
CA PHE A 12 5.95 -10.95 11.62
C PHE A 12 5.02 -11.42 12.75
N SER A 13 4.93 -10.65 13.84
CA SER A 13 4.00 -10.95 14.94
C SER A 13 2.54 -10.89 14.48
N LEU A 14 2.19 -9.95 13.60
CA LEU A 14 0.85 -9.85 13.02
C LEU A 14 0.53 -11.06 12.13
N ILE A 15 1.47 -11.53 11.32
CA ILE A 15 1.29 -12.73 10.48
C ILE A 15 0.98 -13.95 11.36
N ILE A 16 1.72 -14.14 12.46
CA ILE A 16 1.45 -15.24 13.41
C ILE A 16 0.05 -15.10 13.99
N PHE A 17 -0.29 -13.90 14.47
CA PHE A 17 -1.59 -13.62 15.09
C PHE A 17 -2.77 -13.89 14.14
N VAL A 18 -2.72 -13.36 12.92
CA VAL A 18 -3.77 -13.56 11.91
C VAL A 18 -3.83 -15.01 11.43
N THR A 19 -2.69 -15.69 11.34
CA THR A 19 -2.65 -17.13 11.00
C THR A 19 -3.40 -17.97 12.02
N ILE A 20 -3.19 -17.70 13.32
CA ILE A 20 -3.93 -18.37 14.40
C ILE A 20 -5.43 -18.03 14.31
N LEU A 21 -5.76 -16.76 14.08
CA LEU A 21 -7.15 -16.30 13.97
C LEU A 21 -7.90 -16.99 12.81
N THR A 22 -7.21 -17.32 11.71
CA THR A 22 -7.75 -18.04 10.54
C THR A 22 -8.17 -19.48 10.86
N TYR A 23 -7.80 -20.04 12.02
CA TYR A 23 -8.33 -21.33 12.49
C TYR A 23 -9.68 -21.19 13.16
N VAL A 24 -9.90 -20.08 13.88
CA VAL A 24 -11.15 -19.77 14.58
C VAL A 24 -12.20 -19.29 13.59
N ILE A 25 -11.82 -18.42 12.65
CA ILE A 25 -12.76 -17.77 11.72
C ILE A 25 -12.74 -18.50 10.35
N PRO A 26 -13.81 -19.22 9.96
CA PRO A 26 -13.92 -19.80 8.61
C PRO A 26 -13.99 -18.73 7.53
N ALA A 27 -13.40 -19.03 6.37
CA ALA A 27 -13.63 -18.24 5.17
C ALA A 27 -15.06 -18.44 4.66
N GLY A 28 -15.74 -17.35 4.34
CA GLY A 28 -17.04 -17.34 3.68
C GLY A 28 -16.95 -16.69 2.32
N LYS A 29 -17.83 -17.10 1.40
CA LYS A 29 -17.98 -16.50 0.08
C LYS A 29 -19.46 -16.27 -0.18
N PHE A 30 -19.77 -15.16 -0.84
CA PHE A 30 -21.09 -14.93 -1.41
C PHE A 30 -21.07 -15.25 -2.89
N ASP A 31 -22.18 -15.76 -3.39
CA ASP A 31 -22.35 -15.96 -4.81
C ASP A 31 -22.57 -14.62 -5.53
N LYS A 32 -22.09 -14.55 -6.76
CA LYS A 32 -22.06 -13.32 -7.54
C LYS A 32 -22.77 -13.55 -8.87
N GLU A 33 -23.79 -12.74 -9.14
CA GLU A 33 -24.54 -12.80 -10.38
C GLU A 33 -24.37 -11.53 -11.19
N PHE A 34 -24.21 -11.67 -12.51
CA PHE A 34 -24.19 -10.53 -13.43
C PHE A 34 -25.61 -10.08 -13.72
N LYS A 35 -26.07 -9.01 -13.07
CA LYS A 35 -27.35 -8.38 -13.42
C LYS A 35 -27.12 -7.23 -14.41
N GLN A 36 -27.97 -7.16 -15.43
CA GLN A 36 -28.07 -5.98 -16.28
C GLN A 36 -28.74 -4.86 -15.48
N MET A 37 -28.01 -3.78 -15.26
CA MET A 37 -28.58 -2.53 -14.76
C MET A 37 -29.44 -1.89 -15.86
N GLY A 38 -30.35 -0.98 -15.50
CA GLY A 38 -31.22 -0.27 -16.46
C GLY A 38 -30.48 0.56 -17.53
N ASP A 39 -29.16 0.72 -17.37
CA ASP A 39 -28.21 1.37 -18.28
C ASP A 39 -27.49 0.38 -19.23
N GLY A 40 -27.93 -0.88 -19.31
CA GLY A 40 -27.35 -1.91 -20.18
C GLY A 40 -25.99 -2.46 -19.73
N SER A 41 -25.34 -1.87 -18.74
CA SER A 41 -24.11 -2.38 -18.14
C SER A 41 -24.37 -3.62 -17.27
N LYS A 42 -23.60 -4.70 -17.50
CA LYS A 42 -23.59 -5.89 -16.64
C LYS A 42 -22.68 -5.60 -15.45
N ARG A 43 -23.25 -5.56 -14.24
CA ARG A 43 -22.47 -5.46 -13.00
C ARG A 43 -22.56 -6.76 -12.24
N GLU A 44 -21.44 -7.17 -11.66
CA GLU A 44 -21.36 -8.32 -10.77
C GLU A 44 -21.97 -7.91 -9.42
N ILE A 45 -23.17 -8.40 -9.12
CA ILE A 45 -23.92 -8.10 -7.89
C ILE A 45 -23.86 -9.30 -6.97
N ILE A 46 -23.55 -9.05 -5.70
CA ILE A 46 -23.58 -10.07 -4.65
C ILE A 46 -25.04 -10.47 -4.40
N VAL A 47 -25.34 -11.77 -4.48
CA VAL A 47 -26.69 -12.28 -4.21
C VAL A 47 -26.91 -12.35 -2.70
N ALA A 48 -27.92 -11.64 -2.20
CA ALA A 48 -28.24 -11.67 -0.78
C ALA A 48 -28.73 -13.07 -0.35
N GLY A 49 -28.21 -13.58 0.76
CA GLY A 49 -28.59 -14.90 1.30
C GLY A 49 -27.80 -16.10 0.76
N THR A 50 -26.87 -15.91 -0.19
CA THR A 50 -26.01 -16.98 -0.73
C THR A 50 -24.68 -17.11 0.00
N TYR A 51 -24.62 -16.74 1.28
CA TYR A 51 -23.42 -16.93 2.08
C TYR A 51 -23.13 -18.42 2.23
N GLN A 52 -21.99 -18.86 1.72
CA GLN A 52 -21.52 -20.23 1.83
C GLN A 52 -20.14 -20.25 2.46
N TYR A 53 -19.94 -21.17 3.40
CA TYR A 53 -18.60 -21.46 3.90
C TYR A 53 -17.79 -22.12 2.79
N VAL A 54 -16.60 -21.60 2.54
CA VAL A 54 -15.67 -22.19 1.56
C VAL A 54 -15.01 -23.39 2.21
N ASP A 55 -14.92 -24.50 1.48
CA ASP A 55 -14.25 -25.70 1.98
C ASP A 55 -12.79 -25.36 2.33
N ARG A 56 -12.43 -25.68 3.56
CA ARG A 56 -11.10 -25.41 4.08
C ARG A 56 -10.22 -26.53 3.54
N GLY A 57 -9.58 -26.31 2.39
CA GLY A 57 -8.65 -27.28 1.80
C GLY A 57 -7.67 -27.86 2.84
N PRO A 58 -7.09 -29.05 2.64
CA PRO A 58 -6.42 -29.81 3.69
C PRO A 58 -5.31 -29.02 4.39
N ARG A 59 -5.63 -28.47 5.57
CA ARG A 59 -4.69 -27.77 6.45
C ARG A 59 -4.10 -28.77 7.43
N GLY A 60 -3.06 -29.48 7.00
CA GLY A 60 -2.27 -30.33 7.90
C GLY A 60 -1.63 -29.53 9.05
N PHE A 61 -1.14 -30.21 10.09
CA PHE A 61 -0.49 -29.59 11.25
C PHE A 61 0.70 -28.68 10.89
N LEU A 62 1.37 -28.94 9.75
CA LEU A 62 2.48 -28.14 9.23
C LEU A 62 2.03 -26.94 8.36
N HIS A 63 0.75 -26.85 8.01
CA HIS A 63 0.22 -25.77 7.17
C HIS A 63 0.42 -24.35 7.74
N PRO A 64 0.19 -24.07 9.05
CA PRO A 64 0.41 -22.74 9.59
C PRO A 64 1.89 -22.34 9.57
N PHE A 65 2.80 -23.28 9.83
CA PHE A 65 4.25 -23.04 9.74
C PHE A 65 4.66 -22.63 8.30
N MET A 66 4.21 -23.39 7.30
CA MET A 66 4.45 -23.05 5.89
C MET A 66 3.77 -21.73 5.49
N THR A 67 2.58 -21.45 6.01
CA THR A 67 1.86 -20.19 5.74
C THR A 67 2.65 -19.00 6.27
N ILE A 68 3.17 -19.06 7.49
CA ILE A 68 3.94 -17.97 8.10
C ILE A 68 5.23 -17.71 7.31
N LEU A 69 5.95 -18.76 6.89
CA LEU A 69 7.18 -18.63 6.10
C LEU A 69 6.92 -18.08 4.69
N THR A 70 5.84 -18.51 4.04
CA THR A 70 5.51 -18.09 2.67
C THR A 70 4.75 -16.78 2.59
N ALA A 71 4.12 -16.33 3.68
CA ALA A 71 3.32 -15.10 3.73
C ALA A 71 4.12 -13.86 3.32
N MET A 72 5.38 -13.77 3.75
CA MET A 72 6.25 -12.64 3.37
C MET A 72 6.53 -12.63 1.87
N SER A 73 6.87 -13.79 1.28
CA SER A 73 7.15 -13.91 -0.15
C SER A 73 5.92 -13.57 -0.99
N LYS A 74 4.74 -14.12 -0.64
CA LYS A 74 3.47 -13.77 -1.31
C LYS A 74 3.10 -12.30 -1.13
N GLY A 75 3.36 -11.72 0.04
CA GLY A 75 3.16 -10.29 0.27
C GLY A 75 4.04 -9.44 -0.64
N MET A 76 5.30 -9.83 -0.85
CA MET A 76 6.21 -9.16 -1.80
C MET A 76 5.74 -9.31 -3.25
N GLU A 77 5.21 -10.48 -3.63
CA GLU A 77 4.63 -10.69 -4.96
C GLU A 77 3.46 -9.74 -5.22
N HIS A 78 2.52 -9.63 -4.27
CA HIS A 78 1.40 -8.69 -4.38
C HIS A 78 1.84 -7.21 -4.33
N ALA A 79 2.96 -6.92 -3.67
CA ALA A 79 3.52 -5.57 -3.60
C ALA A 79 4.53 -5.27 -4.73
N ALA A 80 4.76 -6.19 -5.66
CA ALA A 80 5.84 -6.09 -6.66
C ALA A 80 5.72 -4.81 -7.50
N GLU A 81 4.50 -4.45 -7.92
CA GLU A 81 4.23 -3.22 -8.67
C GLU A 81 4.68 -1.97 -7.90
N VAL A 82 4.33 -1.89 -6.61
CA VAL A 82 4.71 -0.77 -5.73
C VAL A 82 6.22 -0.75 -5.50
N ILE A 83 6.86 -1.91 -5.29
CA ILE A 83 8.31 -2.01 -5.08
C ILE A 83 9.05 -1.49 -6.31
N VAL A 84 8.67 -1.93 -7.51
CA VAL A 84 9.30 -1.50 -8.77
C VAL A 84 9.09 -0.01 -8.99
N PHE A 85 7.87 0.49 -8.75
CA PHE A 85 7.57 1.91 -8.86
C PHE A 85 8.46 2.76 -7.93
N VAL A 86 8.55 2.40 -6.64
CA VAL A 86 9.37 3.11 -5.66
C VAL A 86 10.85 3.07 -6.04
N LEU A 87 11.34 1.96 -6.59
CA LEU A 87 12.73 1.86 -7.06
C LEU A 87 13.00 2.80 -8.25
N ILE A 88 12.09 2.87 -9.22
CA ILE A 88 12.23 3.77 -10.37
C ILE A 88 12.19 5.24 -9.91
N VAL A 89 11.22 5.60 -9.07
CA VAL A 89 11.10 6.96 -8.51
C VAL A 89 12.32 7.31 -7.68
N GLY A 90 12.80 6.40 -6.83
CA GLY A 90 14.02 6.58 -6.04
C GLY A 90 15.26 6.77 -6.91
N GLY A 91 15.38 6.02 -8.00
CA GLY A 91 16.46 6.17 -8.99
C GLY A 91 16.43 7.53 -9.69
N ALA A 92 15.26 7.95 -10.16
CA ALA A 92 15.07 9.27 -10.77
C ALA A 92 15.37 10.40 -9.77
N TYR A 93 14.88 10.27 -8.53
CA TYR A 93 15.14 11.22 -7.45
C TYR A 93 16.64 11.31 -7.14
N GLY A 94 17.35 10.18 -7.14
CA GLY A 94 18.81 10.15 -6.98
C GLY A 94 19.56 10.92 -8.07
N ILE A 95 19.11 10.82 -9.33
CA ILE A 95 19.68 11.60 -10.45
C ILE A 95 19.40 13.09 -10.26
N ILE A 96 18.16 13.45 -9.94
CA ILE A 96 17.72 14.84 -9.73
C ILE A 96 18.46 15.49 -8.54
N MET A 97 18.72 14.74 -7.47
CA MET A 97 19.52 15.22 -6.35
C MET A 97 20.99 15.39 -6.73
N LYS A 98 21.57 14.45 -7.50
CA LYS A 98 22.95 14.58 -7.97
C LYS A 98 23.16 15.76 -8.92
N THR A 99 22.15 16.15 -9.70
CA THR A 99 22.24 17.32 -10.58
C THR A 99 22.12 18.64 -9.83
N GLY A 100 21.75 18.62 -8.54
CA GLY A 100 21.52 19.82 -7.73
C GLY A 100 20.31 20.64 -8.20
N ALA A 101 19.45 20.08 -9.05
CA ALA A 101 18.31 20.79 -9.61
C ALA A 101 17.31 21.21 -8.52
N ILE A 102 17.11 20.37 -7.50
CA ILE A 102 16.24 20.72 -6.35
C ILE A 102 16.86 21.86 -5.55
N ASP A 103 18.15 21.78 -5.22
CA ASP A 103 18.85 22.81 -4.45
C ASP A 103 18.84 24.15 -5.19
N ALA A 104 19.10 24.14 -6.50
CA ALA A 104 19.03 25.33 -7.34
C ALA A 104 17.60 25.91 -7.43
N GLY A 105 16.58 25.05 -7.53
CA GLY A 105 15.17 25.45 -7.53
C GLY A 105 14.76 26.10 -6.20
N ILE A 106 15.16 25.52 -5.07
CA ILE A 106 14.94 26.07 -3.73
C ILE A 106 15.65 27.42 -3.60
N TYR A 107 16.93 27.51 -4.00
CA TYR A 107 17.70 28.75 -3.93
C TYR A 107 17.08 29.87 -4.78
N TRP A 108 16.61 29.54 -6.00
CA TRP A 108 15.87 30.48 -6.84
C TRP A 108 14.59 30.97 -6.16
N LEU A 109 13.85 30.07 -5.51
CA LEU A 109 12.63 30.40 -4.78
C LEU A 109 12.91 31.33 -3.59
N ILE A 110 13.98 31.05 -2.83
CA ILE A 110 14.45 31.91 -1.73
C ILE A 110 14.79 33.31 -2.25
N LYS A 111 15.56 33.40 -3.35
CA LYS A 111 15.95 34.69 -3.95
C LYS A 111 14.72 35.48 -4.43
N LYS A 112 13.70 34.80 -4.96
CA LYS A 112 12.45 35.42 -5.42
C LYS A 112 11.54 35.87 -4.27
N LEU A 113 11.52 35.15 -3.15
CA LEU A 113 10.75 35.53 -1.96
C LEU A 113 11.43 36.62 -1.11
N GLY A 114 12.75 36.80 -1.26
CA GLY A 114 13.51 37.85 -0.59
C GLY A 114 13.33 37.83 0.93
N HIS A 115 12.84 38.94 1.51
CA HIS A 115 12.63 39.09 2.96
C HIS A 115 11.44 38.29 3.53
N LYS A 116 10.60 37.67 2.68
CA LYS A 116 9.44 36.87 3.12
C LYS A 116 9.79 35.38 3.30
N GLY A 117 10.96 35.07 3.86
CA GLY A 117 11.42 33.67 4.04
C GLY A 117 10.43 32.76 4.80
N LYS A 118 9.58 33.33 5.66
CA LYS A 118 8.50 32.60 6.36
C LYS A 118 7.44 32.02 5.42
N LEU A 119 7.24 32.60 4.22
CA LEU A 119 6.32 32.09 3.19
C LEU A 119 6.92 30.94 2.37
N LEU A 120 8.21 30.62 2.53
CA LEU A 120 8.86 29.55 1.79
C LEU A 120 8.25 28.17 2.12
N ILE A 121 8.06 27.88 3.42
CA ILE A 121 7.51 26.58 3.86
C ILE A 121 6.08 26.36 3.34
N PRO A 122 5.12 27.30 3.51
CA PRO A 122 3.78 27.16 2.93
C PRO A 122 3.80 27.00 1.40
N LEU A 123 4.67 27.74 0.70
CA LEU A 123 4.76 27.67 -0.76
C LEU A 123 5.34 26.33 -1.22
N LEU A 124 6.39 25.84 -0.56
CA LEU A 124 6.96 24.51 -0.85
C LEU A 124 5.92 23.43 -0.57
N MET A 125 5.22 23.50 0.56
CA MET A 125 4.12 22.60 0.90
C MET A 125 3.03 22.62 -0.17
N PHE A 126 2.68 23.80 -0.69
CA PHE A 126 1.67 23.93 -1.74
C PHE A 126 2.14 23.30 -3.07
N ILE A 127 3.38 23.56 -3.49
CA ILE A 127 3.96 22.98 -4.70
C ILE A 127 4.05 21.44 -4.58
N PHE A 128 4.55 20.93 -3.46
CA PHE A 128 4.64 19.49 -3.20
C PHE A 128 3.25 18.86 -3.04
N SER A 129 2.27 19.56 -2.47
CA SER A 129 0.89 19.10 -2.39
C SER A 129 0.28 18.95 -3.78
N ILE A 130 0.45 19.94 -4.67
CA ILE A 130 -0.04 19.84 -6.05
C ILE A 130 0.66 18.68 -6.77
N GLY A 131 1.99 18.61 -6.69
CA GLY A 131 2.76 17.52 -7.30
C GLY A 131 2.31 16.15 -6.80
N GLY A 132 2.11 16.01 -5.48
CA GLY A 132 1.61 14.80 -4.85
C GLY A 132 0.17 14.46 -5.22
N THR A 133 -0.73 15.44 -5.37
CA THR A 133 -2.11 15.17 -5.80
C THR A 133 -2.22 14.77 -7.27
N VAL A 134 -1.34 15.28 -8.14
CA VAL A 134 -1.35 14.96 -9.59
C VAL A 134 -0.72 13.59 -9.88
N THR A 135 0.18 13.12 -9.01
CA THR A 135 0.87 11.83 -9.17
C THR A 135 0.44 10.75 -8.17
N GLY A 136 -0.37 11.10 -7.16
CA GLY A 136 -0.60 10.27 -5.98
C GLY A 136 -1.93 9.54 -5.87
N MET A 137 -2.81 9.65 -6.88
CA MET A 137 -4.00 8.81 -7.08
C MET A 137 -4.31 8.71 -8.57
#